data_AF-A0A0U0ZGE8-F1
#
_entry.id   AF-A0A0U0ZGE8-F1
#
_cell.length_a   1.000
_cell.length_b   1.000
_cell.length_c   1.000
_cell.angle_alpha   90.00
_cell.angle_beta   90.00
_cell.angle_gamma   90.00
#
_symmetry.space_group_name_H-M   'P 1'
#
loop_
_entity.id
_entity.type
_entity.pdbx_description
1 polymer ?
#
loop_
_entity_poly.entity_id
_entity_poly.type
_entity_poly.pdbx_seq_one_letter_code
_entity_poly.pdbx_strand_id
1 'polypeptide(L)'
;MSDRTPVVVRAPGVVYQSDFDEAVFFQWLDKMPGAWSHGGARQTLQVAVDPDALDEDALSEFVGLYRRYHVSAAELQVLAGTRLGSWFSSPDRFWHREIFERPSPAEDQLSRELFSGDLPWNIEPTVGTRVNVWPPDINVSPTPDHVVLKAAGVRYYSELDEAAFFEWLDKNPQVESYRGRNHTLYINVNVDSGEEWELCELAALYTRYNIDMTELRVLNSGNFGPWFSDPKWWWHKAVFG
;
A
#
# COMPACT_ATOMS: atom_id res chain seq x y z
N MET A 1 21.78 -1.60 -31.27
CA MET A 1 21.53 -1.34 -29.84
C MET A 1 20.84 0.00 -29.79
N SER A 2 19.50 0.01 -29.72
CA SER A 2 18.78 1.28 -29.53
C SER A 2 19.13 1.83 -28.16
N ASP A 3 19.52 3.09 -28.13
CA ASP A 3 19.86 3.85 -26.94
C ASP A 3 18.57 4.07 -26.15
N ARG A 4 18.20 3.10 -25.30
CA ARG A 4 17.02 3.21 -24.44
C ARG A 4 17.35 4.21 -23.35
N THR A 5 16.78 5.41 -23.45
CA THR A 5 16.90 6.42 -22.39
C THR A 5 15.87 6.08 -21.32
N PRO A 6 16.28 5.58 -20.14
CA PRO A 6 15.33 5.25 -19.09
C PRO A 6 14.70 6.51 -18.52
N VAL A 7 13.45 6.39 -18.09
CA VAL A 7 12.78 7.39 -17.30
C VAL A 7 13.02 7.07 -15.83
N VAL A 8 13.43 8.05 -15.03
CA VAL A 8 13.69 7.84 -13.59
C VAL A 8 12.55 8.45 -12.79
N VAL A 9 11.86 7.60 -12.02
CA VAL A 9 10.85 8.01 -11.05
C VAL A 9 11.48 7.96 -9.65
N ARG A 10 11.23 8.98 -8.82
CA ARG A 10 11.84 9.08 -7.49
C ARG A 10 10.79 8.89 -6.41
N ALA A 11 11.12 8.11 -5.39
CA ALA A 11 10.33 7.98 -4.18
C ALA A 11 11.15 8.48 -2.97
N PRO A 12 11.10 9.80 -2.68
CA PRO A 12 11.75 10.36 -1.51
C PRO A 12 10.97 10.02 -0.24
N GLY A 13 11.69 9.65 0.82
CA GLY A 13 11.12 9.56 2.16
C GLY A 13 10.08 8.46 2.37
N VAL A 14 10.14 7.36 1.59
CA VAL A 14 9.28 6.19 1.81
C VAL A 14 9.44 5.69 3.24
N VAL A 15 8.32 5.48 3.94
CA VAL A 15 8.27 4.93 5.29
C VAL A 15 7.59 3.57 5.29
N TYR A 16 8.26 2.58 5.88
CA TYR A 16 7.75 1.24 6.11
C TYR A 16 7.37 1.07 7.59
N GLN A 17 6.28 0.37 7.85
CA GLN A 17 5.79 0.13 9.22
C GLN A 17 6.33 -1.17 9.83
N SER A 18 6.89 -2.05 9.00
CA SER A 18 7.54 -3.31 9.37
C SER A 18 8.53 -3.76 8.28
N ASP A 19 9.38 -4.73 8.59
CA ASP A 19 10.30 -5.33 7.62
C ASP A 19 9.55 -6.06 6.49
N PHE A 20 8.38 -6.62 6.80
CA PHE A 20 7.56 -7.29 5.81
C PHE A 20 6.80 -6.29 4.90
N ASP A 21 6.35 -5.15 5.43
CA ASP A 21 5.82 -4.03 4.62
C ASP A 21 6.86 -3.52 3.61
N GLU A 22 8.13 -3.42 4.02
CA GLU A 22 9.25 -3.12 3.13
C GLU A 22 9.43 -4.22 2.06
N ALA A 23 9.39 -5.49 2.45
CA ALA A 23 9.51 -6.60 1.49
C ALA A 23 8.36 -6.62 0.47
N VAL A 24 7.14 -6.32 0.87
CA VAL A 24 5.96 -6.21 -0.02
C VAL A 24 6.13 -5.06 -1.00
N PHE A 25 6.64 -3.91 -0.56
CA PHE A 25 6.94 -2.77 -1.43
C PHE A 25 7.85 -3.18 -2.60
N PHE A 26 8.97 -3.84 -2.30
CA PHE A 26 9.93 -4.25 -3.32
C PHE A 26 9.41 -5.39 -4.19
N GLN A 27 8.68 -6.35 -3.63
CA GLN A 27 8.05 -7.42 -4.43
C GLN A 27 7.01 -6.86 -5.40
N TRP A 28 6.24 -5.85 -5.01
CA TRP A 28 5.33 -5.16 -5.92
C TRP A 28 6.13 -4.48 -7.03
N LEU A 29 7.17 -3.71 -6.68
CA LEU A 29 8.03 -3.02 -7.64
C LEU A 29 8.68 -3.99 -8.64
N ASP A 30 9.16 -5.14 -8.19
CA ASP A 30 9.80 -6.17 -9.02
C ASP A 30 8.83 -6.84 -9.99
N LYS A 31 7.53 -6.87 -9.66
CA LYS A 31 6.47 -7.41 -10.52
C LYS A 31 5.97 -6.40 -11.56
N MET A 32 6.33 -5.11 -11.45
CA MET A 32 5.86 -4.08 -12.38
C MET A 32 6.54 -4.20 -13.76
N PRO A 33 5.75 -4.27 -14.86
CA PRO A 33 6.31 -4.22 -16.20
C PRO A 33 7.12 -2.95 -16.45
N GLY A 34 8.38 -3.10 -16.89
CA GLY A 34 9.25 -1.99 -17.27
C GLY A 34 10.07 -1.36 -16.13
N ALA A 35 9.82 -1.70 -14.86
CA ALA A 35 10.75 -1.42 -13.76
C ALA A 35 11.90 -2.44 -13.80
N TRP A 36 13.15 -2.02 -13.93
CA TRP A 36 14.27 -2.95 -14.14
C TRP A 36 15.48 -2.71 -13.25
N SER A 37 15.57 -1.53 -12.61
CA SER A 37 16.53 -1.31 -11.53
C SER A 37 16.03 -0.28 -10.56
N HIS A 38 16.34 -0.51 -9.28
CA HIS A 38 16.08 0.45 -8.22
C HIS A 38 17.34 0.62 -7.37
N GLY A 39 17.63 1.86 -6.99
CA GLY A 39 18.81 2.22 -6.21
C GLY A 39 18.53 3.41 -5.30
N GLY A 40 19.14 3.43 -4.12
CA GLY A 40 18.88 4.46 -3.12
C GLY A 40 20.10 5.33 -2.84
N ALA A 41 19.90 6.65 -2.73
CA ALA A 41 20.87 7.56 -2.13
C ALA A 41 20.13 8.58 -1.24
N ARG A 42 20.64 8.80 -0.02
CA ARG A 42 20.15 9.84 0.92
C ARG A 42 18.62 9.82 1.11
N GLN A 43 18.06 8.66 1.42
CA GLN A 43 16.61 8.45 1.67
C GLN A 43 15.69 8.70 0.46
N THR A 44 16.23 8.69 -0.75
CA THR A 44 15.43 8.69 -1.98
C THR A 44 15.69 7.41 -2.75
N LEU A 45 14.63 6.64 -2.98
CA LEU A 45 14.65 5.54 -3.93
C LEU A 45 14.52 6.11 -5.35
N GLN A 46 15.35 5.65 -6.27
CA GLN A 46 15.25 5.95 -7.69
C GLN A 46 14.92 4.66 -8.42
N VAL A 47 13.87 4.69 -9.22
CA VAL A 47 13.42 3.55 -10.04
C VAL A 47 13.63 3.92 -11.50
N ALA A 48 14.47 3.15 -12.18
CA ALA A 48 14.64 3.26 -13.63
C ALA A 48 13.52 2.47 -14.32
N VAL A 49 12.83 3.15 -15.22
CA VAL A 49 11.66 2.65 -15.94
C VAL A 49 11.95 2.70 -17.44
N ASP A 50 11.71 1.59 -18.13
CA ASP A 50 11.77 1.53 -19.59
C ASP A 50 10.43 2.03 -20.17
N PRO A 51 10.38 3.24 -20.76
CA PRO A 51 9.13 3.82 -21.26
C PRO A 51 8.51 3.01 -22.42
N ASP A 52 9.30 2.20 -23.11
CA ASP A 52 8.81 1.34 -24.19
C ASP A 52 8.11 0.09 -23.64
N ALA A 53 8.47 -0.34 -22.43
CA ALA A 53 7.88 -1.50 -21.75
C ALA A 53 6.66 -1.16 -20.89
N LEU A 54 6.40 0.12 -20.61
CA LEU A 54 5.23 0.57 -19.86
C LEU A 54 3.94 0.35 -20.65
N ASP A 55 2.97 -0.31 -20.04
CA ASP A 55 1.58 -0.34 -20.47
C ASP A 55 0.66 0.45 -19.52
N GLU A 56 -0.64 0.47 -19.80
CA GLU A 56 -1.64 1.19 -19.00
C GLU A 56 -1.75 0.62 -17.57
N ASP A 57 -1.59 -0.70 -17.43
CA ASP A 57 -1.64 -1.38 -16.15
C ASP A 57 -0.42 -0.99 -15.31
N ALA A 58 0.80 -1.06 -15.86
CA ALA A 58 2.02 -0.63 -15.18
C ALA A 58 1.95 0.83 -14.68
N LEU A 59 1.38 1.74 -15.46
CA LEU A 59 1.18 3.12 -15.03
C LEU A 59 0.20 3.23 -13.86
N SER A 60 -0.87 2.43 -13.87
CA SER A 60 -1.81 2.33 -12.75
C SER A 60 -1.13 1.75 -11.50
N GLU A 61 -0.19 0.81 -11.67
CA GLU A 61 0.61 0.24 -10.59
C GLU A 61 1.53 1.27 -9.91
N PHE A 62 2.18 2.15 -10.68
CA PHE A 62 2.97 3.24 -10.11
C PHE A 62 2.11 4.20 -9.27
N VAL A 63 0.91 4.53 -9.76
CA VAL A 63 -0.04 5.36 -9.01
C VAL A 63 -0.47 4.67 -7.73
N GLY A 64 -0.83 3.39 -7.81
CA GLY A 64 -1.23 2.57 -6.66
C GLY A 64 -0.14 2.53 -5.59
N LEU A 65 1.09 2.19 -5.98
CA LEU A 65 2.23 2.10 -5.08
C LEU A 65 2.55 3.45 -4.43
N TYR A 66 2.67 4.54 -5.21
CA TYR A 66 3.01 5.86 -4.66
C TYR A 66 1.92 6.35 -3.70
N ARG A 67 0.66 6.09 -4.01
CA ARG A 67 -0.46 6.41 -3.12
C ARG A 67 -0.42 5.59 -1.83
N ARG A 68 -0.23 4.28 -1.95
CA ARG A 68 -0.21 3.33 -0.83
C ARG A 68 0.94 3.63 0.14
N TYR A 69 2.08 4.08 -0.38
CA TYR A 69 3.26 4.43 0.40
C TYR A 69 3.39 5.91 0.73
N HIS A 70 2.35 6.71 0.45
CA HIS A 70 2.33 8.16 0.69
C HIS A 70 3.52 8.90 0.08
N VAL A 71 4.01 8.41 -1.06
CA VAL A 71 5.05 9.06 -1.84
C VAL A 71 4.41 10.21 -2.63
N SER A 72 5.17 11.29 -2.85
CA SER A 72 4.65 12.45 -3.58
C SER A 72 4.19 12.09 -5.00
N ALA A 73 2.92 12.38 -5.29
CA ALA A 73 2.30 12.18 -6.60
C ALA A 73 3.01 12.96 -7.72
N ALA A 74 3.64 14.09 -7.40
CA ALA A 74 4.32 14.94 -8.37
C ALA A 74 5.51 14.22 -9.04
N GLU A 75 6.13 13.27 -8.33
CA GLU A 75 7.24 12.48 -8.87
C GLU A 75 6.80 11.56 -10.02
N LEU A 76 5.50 11.33 -10.20
CA LEU A 76 4.96 10.58 -11.35
C LEU A 76 4.74 11.46 -12.59
N GLN A 77 4.78 12.79 -12.50
CA GLN A 77 4.56 13.68 -13.66
C GLN A 77 5.53 13.41 -14.81
N VAL A 78 6.74 12.93 -14.50
CA VAL A 78 7.75 12.55 -15.48
C VAL A 78 7.26 11.45 -16.45
N LEU A 79 6.32 10.60 -16.02
CA LEU A 79 5.72 9.57 -16.87
C LEU A 79 4.82 10.16 -17.97
N ALA A 80 4.37 11.41 -17.84
CA ALA A 80 3.65 12.11 -18.91
C ALA A 80 4.51 12.43 -20.14
N GLY A 81 5.85 12.35 -20.01
CA GLY A 81 6.78 12.47 -21.14
C GLY A 81 6.93 11.19 -21.96
N THR A 82 6.29 10.09 -21.56
CA THR A 82 6.40 8.78 -22.24
C THR A 82 5.37 8.64 -23.37
N ARG A 83 5.44 7.52 -24.12
CA ARG A 83 4.50 7.20 -25.20
C ARG A 83 3.03 7.14 -24.75
N LEU A 84 2.79 6.81 -23.47
CA LEU A 84 1.46 6.75 -22.87
C LEU A 84 1.08 8.04 -22.12
N GLY A 85 1.87 9.10 -22.28
CA GLY A 85 1.70 10.34 -21.52
C GLY A 85 0.32 10.95 -21.67
N SER A 86 -0.25 10.96 -22.88
CA SER A 86 -1.60 11.49 -23.13
C SER A 86 -2.71 10.68 -22.45
N TRP A 87 -2.55 9.37 -22.33
CA TRP A 87 -3.45 8.51 -21.57
C TRP A 87 -3.30 8.76 -20.07
N PHE A 88 -2.06 8.88 -19.61
CA PHE A 88 -1.72 9.02 -18.19
C PHE A 88 -2.15 10.36 -17.61
N SER A 89 -2.00 11.44 -18.38
CA SER A 89 -2.41 12.80 -18.05
C SER A 89 -3.83 13.14 -18.50
N SER A 90 -4.63 12.14 -18.87
CA SER A 90 -6.01 12.39 -19.26
C SER A 90 -6.84 12.86 -18.04
N PRO A 91 -7.62 13.95 -18.14
CA PRO A 91 -8.41 14.49 -17.01
C PRO A 91 -9.50 13.58 -16.46
N ASP A 92 -9.86 12.52 -17.19
CA ASP A 92 -10.81 11.49 -16.77
C ASP A 92 -10.19 10.44 -15.84
N ARG A 93 -8.85 10.39 -15.76
CA ARG A 93 -8.16 9.51 -14.83
C ARG A 93 -8.34 9.99 -13.42
N PHE A 94 -8.62 9.05 -12.52
CA PHE A 94 -8.93 9.38 -11.15
C PHE A 94 -7.78 10.11 -10.44
N TRP A 95 -6.54 9.80 -10.81
CA TRP A 95 -5.30 10.38 -10.27
C TRP A 95 -4.92 11.72 -10.89
N HIS A 96 -5.59 12.17 -11.96
CA HIS A 96 -5.16 13.33 -12.73
C HIS A 96 -4.94 14.55 -11.84
N ARG A 97 -5.94 14.88 -11.01
CA ARG A 97 -5.89 16.07 -10.15
C ARG A 97 -4.72 16.02 -9.16
N GLU A 98 -4.41 14.85 -8.63
CA GLU A 98 -3.33 14.70 -7.65
C GLU A 98 -1.95 14.81 -8.28
N ILE A 99 -1.78 14.28 -9.49
CA ILE A 99 -0.48 14.26 -10.16
C ILE A 99 -0.23 15.57 -10.91
N PHE A 100 -1.22 16.12 -11.63
CA PHE A 100 -1.02 17.19 -12.62
C PHE A 100 -1.54 18.57 -12.22
N GLU A 101 -2.41 18.69 -11.20
CA GLU A 101 -2.80 20.00 -10.66
C GLU A 101 -1.84 20.49 -9.55
N ARG A 102 -0.66 19.86 -9.45
CA ARG A 102 0.41 20.21 -8.49
C ARG A 102 1.65 20.73 -9.22
N PRO A 103 2.46 21.60 -8.58
CA PRO A 103 3.77 22.00 -9.12
C PRO A 103 4.67 20.79 -9.39
N SER A 104 5.60 20.93 -10.34
CA SER A 104 6.55 19.85 -10.62
C SER A 104 7.51 19.64 -9.43
N PRO A 105 8.11 18.44 -9.27
CA PRO A 105 9.06 18.18 -8.17
C PRO A 105 10.25 19.16 -8.11
N ALA A 106 10.68 19.67 -9.26
CA ALA A 106 11.76 20.65 -9.34
C ALA A 106 11.33 22.03 -8.80
N GLU A 107 10.12 22.48 -9.14
CA GLU A 107 9.55 23.74 -8.65
C GLU A 107 9.20 23.65 -7.17
N ASP A 108 8.68 22.51 -6.72
CA ASP A 108 8.35 22.22 -5.32
C ASP A 108 9.60 22.34 -4.41
N GLN A 109 10.73 21.75 -4.84
CA GLN A 109 12.00 21.84 -4.12
C GLN A 109 12.64 23.25 -4.13
N LEU A 110 12.35 24.07 -5.15
CA LEU A 110 12.86 25.44 -5.27
C LEU A 110 12.07 26.46 -4.44
N SER A 111 10.82 26.16 -4.10
CA SER A 111 9.86 27.14 -3.57
C SER A 111 10.19 27.67 -2.17
N ARG A 112 11.03 26.99 -1.35
CA ARG A 112 11.45 27.33 0.04
C ARG A 112 10.33 27.59 1.05
N GLU A 113 9.12 27.92 0.62
CA GLU A 113 7.91 27.55 1.31
C GLU A 113 7.93 26.03 1.35
N LEU A 114 8.04 25.48 2.56
CA LEU A 114 7.83 24.08 2.81
C LEU A 114 6.40 23.76 2.35
N PHE A 115 6.23 23.42 1.08
CA PHE A 115 5.26 22.41 0.71
C PHE A 115 5.73 21.17 1.45
N SER A 116 5.26 21.07 2.69
CA SER A 116 5.46 19.90 3.51
C SER A 116 5.05 18.71 2.66
N GLY A 117 5.72 17.57 2.79
CA GLY A 117 5.29 16.29 2.20
C GLY A 117 3.88 15.83 2.65
N ASP A 118 3.11 16.73 3.25
CA ASP A 118 1.76 16.62 3.79
C ASP A 118 0.67 17.06 2.82
N LEU A 119 0.91 17.27 1.51
CA LEU A 119 -0.23 17.30 0.59
C LEU A 119 -0.67 15.85 0.38
N PRO A 120 -1.62 15.34 1.18
CA PRO A 120 -1.99 13.94 1.13
C PRO A 120 -2.57 13.68 -0.26
N TRP A 121 -2.52 12.44 -0.71
CA TRP A 121 -3.39 12.00 -1.79
C TRP A 121 -4.82 12.45 -1.44
N ASN A 122 -5.35 13.42 -2.20
CA ASN A 122 -6.59 14.18 -1.89
C ASN A 122 -7.85 13.47 -2.39
N ILE A 123 -7.70 12.28 -2.95
CA ILE A 123 -8.81 11.51 -3.46
C ILE A 123 -9.65 10.94 -2.33
N GLU A 124 -10.96 11.14 -2.46
CA GLU A 124 -11.98 10.50 -1.64
C GLU A 124 -11.76 8.98 -1.57
N PRO A 125 -12.03 8.32 -0.43
CA PRO A 125 -11.86 6.87 -0.25
C PRO A 125 -12.63 5.98 -1.24
N THR A 126 -13.38 6.55 -2.18
CA THR A 126 -14.31 5.88 -3.10
C THR A 126 -13.68 5.41 -4.42
N VAL A 127 -12.43 5.80 -4.71
CA VAL A 127 -11.83 5.71 -6.05
C VAL A 127 -11.08 4.41 -6.36
N GLY A 128 -10.95 3.49 -5.40
CA GLY A 128 -10.47 2.13 -5.69
C GLY A 128 -11.32 1.46 -6.77
N THR A 129 -10.67 0.95 -7.82
CA THR A 129 -11.31 0.40 -9.01
C THR A 129 -11.84 -1.01 -8.79
N ARG A 130 -11.24 -1.75 -7.85
CA ARG A 130 -11.66 -3.10 -7.46
C ARG A 130 -12.22 -3.09 -6.04
N VAL A 131 -13.40 -3.68 -5.89
CA VAL A 131 -14.06 -3.94 -4.61
C VAL A 131 -14.51 -5.39 -4.57
N ASN A 132 -14.38 -6.03 -3.41
CA ASN A 132 -15.02 -7.31 -3.08
C ASN A 132 -14.66 -8.50 -4.01
N VAL A 133 -13.38 -8.76 -4.29
CA VAL A 133 -12.94 -10.03 -4.91
C VAL A 133 -12.42 -10.97 -3.82
N TRP A 134 -13.35 -11.51 -3.04
CA TRP A 134 -13.01 -12.32 -1.87
C TRP A 134 -13.41 -13.78 -2.06
N PRO A 135 -12.65 -14.73 -1.48
CA PRO A 135 -13.06 -16.12 -1.47
C PRO A 135 -14.48 -16.26 -0.86
N PRO A 136 -15.39 -17.02 -1.52
CA PRO A 136 -16.75 -17.23 -1.03
C PRO A 136 -16.78 -18.07 0.27
N ASP A 137 -17.91 -18.04 0.98
CA ASP A 137 -18.12 -18.63 2.31
C ASP A 137 -17.62 -20.09 2.43
N ILE A 138 -16.59 -20.29 3.26
CA ILE A 138 -16.21 -21.58 3.85
C ILE A 138 -16.50 -21.50 5.35
N ASN A 139 -17.05 -22.59 5.92
CA ASN A 139 -17.37 -22.67 7.35
C ASN A 139 -16.09 -22.56 8.19
N VAL A 140 -15.93 -21.42 8.87
CA VAL A 140 -14.93 -21.24 9.92
C VAL A 140 -15.65 -21.45 11.26
N SER A 141 -15.29 -22.53 11.95
CA SER A 141 -15.78 -22.80 13.30
C SER A 141 -15.01 -21.94 14.29
N PRO A 142 -15.67 -21.16 15.16
CA PRO A 142 -14.98 -20.40 16.19
C PRO A 142 -14.33 -21.37 17.19
N THR A 143 -13.02 -21.33 17.31
CA THR A 143 -12.26 -22.00 18.35
C THR A 143 -11.71 -20.95 19.33
N PRO A 144 -11.45 -21.31 20.61
CA PRO A 144 -11.11 -20.33 21.65
C PRO A 144 -9.76 -19.61 21.46
N ASP A 145 -8.89 -20.17 20.64
CA ASP A 145 -7.58 -19.64 20.21
C ASP A 145 -7.67 -18.69 19.01
N HIS A 146 -8.88 -18.42 18.52
CA HIS A 146 -9.11 -17.62 17.32
C HIS A 146 -9.92 -16.37 17.56
N VAL A 147 -9.54 -15.32 16.84
CA VAL A 147 -10.32 -14.09 16.73
C VAL A 147 -10.60 -13.76 15.28
N VAL A 148 -11.69 -13.04 15.05
CA VAL A 148 -12.07 -12.61 13.71
C VAL A 148 -11.89 -11.10 13.62
N LEU A 149 -10.95 -10.67 12.78
CA LEU A 149 -10.77 -9.28 12.42
C LEU A 149 -11.70 -8.92 11.27
N LYS A 150 -12.14 -7.66 11.23
CA LYS A 150 -12.93 -7.13 10.12
C LYS A 150 -12.11 -6.08 9.38
N ALA A 151 -12.03 -6.23 8.07
CA ALA A 151 -11.48 -5.24 7.16
C ALA A 151 -12.62 -4.78 6.24
N ALA A 152 -13.31 -3.72 6.67
CA ALA A 152 -14.43 -3.15 5.93
C ALA A 152 -13.97 -2.02 5.01
N GLY A 153 -14.59 -1.93 3.82
CA GLY A 153 -14.34 -0.82 2.90
C GLY A 153 -12.92 -0.79 2.30
N VAL A 154 -12.23 -1.92 2.26
CA VAL A 154 -10.91 -2.04 1.60
C VAL A 154 -11.03 -1.66 0.12
N ARG A 155 -10.07 -0.89 -0.36
CA ARG A 155 -10.01 -0.37 -1.73
C ARG A 155 -8.67 -0.71 -2.35
N TYR A 156 -8.71 -1.23 -3.57
CA TYR A 156 -7.52 -1.51 -4.36
C TYR A 156 -7.44 -0.55 -5.54
N TYR A 157 -6.25 -0.01 -5.80
CA TYR A 157 -5.99 0.94 -6.87
C TYR A 157 -5.60 0.26 -8.18
N SER A 158 -5.08 -0.96 -8.10
CA SER A 158 -4.56 -1.74 -9.22
C SER A 158 -4.60 -3.24 -8.91
N GLU A 159 -4.20 -4.09 -9.86
CA GLU A 159 -4.25 -5.55 -9.67
C GLU A 159 -3.14 -6.06 -8.75
N LEU A 160 -1.91 -5.52 -8.86
CA LEU A 160 -0.83 -5.92 -7.96
C LEU A 160 -1.00 -5.32 -6.55
N ASP A 161 -1.70 -4.20 -6.39
CA ASP A 161 -2.11 -3.69 -5.06
C ASP A 161 -3.03 -4.69 -4.36
N GLU A 162 -4.04 -5.20 -5.08
CA GLU A 162 -4.91 -6.24 -4.57
C GLU A 162 -4.15 -7.54 -4.27
N ALA A 163 -3.28 -7.97 -5.19
CA ALA A 163 -2.46 -9.15 -4.98
C ALA A 163 -1.53 -9.01 -3.77
N ALA A 164 -0.93 -7.83 -3.57
CA ALA A 164 -0.06 -7.53 -2.43
C ALA A 164 -0.82 -7.62 -1.11
N PHE A 165 -2.08 -7.15 -1.05
CA PHE A 165 -2.93 -7.29 0.12
C PHE A 165 -3.12 -8.75 0.52
N PHE A 166 -3.50 -9.62 -0.43
CA PHE A 166 -3.75 -11.03 -0.14
C PHE A 166 -2.46 -11.81 0.10
N GLU A 167 -1.38 -11.50 -0.61
CA GLU A 167 -0.06 -12.08 -0.36
C GLU A 167 0.44 -11.74 1.05
N TRP A 168 0.10 -10.56 1.57
CA TRP A 168 0.40 -10.20 2.96
C TRP A 168 -0.34 -11.12 3.94
N LEU A 169 -1.63 -11.35 3.72
CA LEU A 169 -2.42 -12.26 4.55
C LEU A 169 -1.92 -13.70 4.45
N ASP A 170 -1.62 -14.18 3.24
CA ASP A 170 -1.18 -15.55 2.98
C ASP A 170 0.19 -15.87 3.61
N LYS A 171 1.05 -14.87 3.76
CA LYS A 171 2.39 -15.02 4.35
C LYS A 171 2.42 -14.85 5.86
N ASN A 172 1.39 -14.23 6.46
CA ASN A 172 1.31 -14.07 7.91
C ASN A 172 0.95 -15.41 8.58
N PRO A 173 1.84 -16.01 9.40
CA PRO A 173 1.61 -17.33 9.99
C PRO A 173 0.42 -17.41 10.95
N GLN A 174 -0.04 -16.28 11.50
CA GLN A 174 -1.18 -16.22 12.41
C GLN A 174 -2.51 -16.12 11.66
N VAL A 175 -2.51 -15.77 10.38
CA VAL A 175 -3.71 -15.76 9.54
C VAL A 175 -3.99 -17.17 9.04
N GLU A 176 -5.03 -17.81 9.58
CA GLU A 176 -5.39 -19.16 9.15
C GLU A 176 -6.30 -19.15 7.90
N SER A 177 -7.17 -18.15 7.81
CA SER A 177 -8.08 -18.00 6.67
C SER A 177 -8.67 -16.60 6.63
N TYR A 178 -9.21 -16.23 5.47
CA TYR A 178 -10.02 -15.04 5.32
C TYR A 178 -11.17 -15.31 4.35
N ARG A 179 -12.28 -14.60 4.56
CA ARG A 179 -13.47 -14.73 3.71
C ARG A 179 -14.15 -13.39 3.52
N GLY A 180 -14.79 -13.26 2.38
CA GLY A 180 -15.55 -12.08 2.06
C GLY A 180 -17.02 -12.20 2.38
N ARG A 181 -17.60 -11.16 2.98
CA ARG A 181 -19.05 -11.02 3.04
C ARG A 181 -19.46 -9.57 2.84
N ASN A 182 -20.28 -9.33 1.81
CA ASN A 182 -20.69 -7.99 1.37
C ASN A 182 -19.47 -7.09 1.08
N HIS A 183 -19.26 -6.08 1.92
CA HIS A 183 -18.17 -5.11 1.86
C HIS A 183 -17.25 -5.19 3.08
N THR A 184 -17.22 -6.35 3.77
CA THR A 184 -16.26 -6.66 4.83
C THR A 184 -15.53 -7.99 4.62
N LEU A 185 -14.20 -7.94 4.65
CA LEU A 185 -13.35 -9.12 4.71
C LEU A 185 -13.22 -9.51 6.18
N TYR A 186 -13.46 -10.78 6.47
CA TYR A 186 -13.32 -11.37 7.79
C TYR A 186 -12.05 -12.21 7.79
N ILE A 187 -11.09 -11.87 8.65
CA ILE A 187 -9.79 -12.52 8.72
C ILE A 187 -9.76 -13.32 10.03
N ASN A 188 -9.59 -14.63 9.93
CA ASN A 188 -9.45 -15.52 11.07
C ASN A 188 -7.98 -15.56 11.49
N VAL A 189 -7.71 -15.12 12.71
CA VAL A 189 -6.36 -15.02 13.27
C VAL A 189 -6.26 -15.93 14.48
N ASN A 190 -5.25 -16.80 14.47
CA ASN A 190 -4.85 -17.60 15.62
C ASN A 190 -3.97 -16.74 16.53
N VAL A 191 -4.51 -16.31 17.67
CA VAL A 191 -3.81 -15.37 18.57
C VAL A 191 -2.82 -16.05 19.52
N ASP A 192 -2.71 -17.37 19.43
CA ASP A 192 -1.85 -18.20 20.26
C ASP A 192 -0.73 -18.91 19.45
N SER A 193 -0.69 -18.72 18.13
CA SER A 193 0.33 -19.27 17.23
C SER A 193 1.35 -18.22 16.78
N GLY A 194 2.46 -18.66 16.17
CA GLY A 194 3.46 -17.77 15.59
C GLY A 194 4.29 -17.02 16.63
N GLU A 195 4.78 -15.84 16.24
CA GLU A 195 5.58 -14.95 17.09
C GLU A 195 4.86 -13.61 17.29
N GLU A 196 5.17 -12.91 18.38
CA GLU A 196 4.49 -11.66 18.74
C GLU A 196 4.55 -10.59 17.63
N TRP A 197 5.67 -10.51 16.91
CA TRP A 197 5.89 -9.52 15.86
C TRP A 197 4.98 -9.72 14.64
N GLU A 198 4.46 -10.93 14.41
CA GLU A 198 3.53 -11.22 13.32
C GLU A 198 2.19 -10.48 13.49
N LEU A 199 1.82 -10.11 14.73
CA LEU A 199 0.64 -9.28 14.99
C LEU A 199 0.86 -7.81 14.59
N CYS A 200 2.11 -7.32 14.61
CA CYS A 200 2.44 -5.98 14.12
C CYS A 200 2.14 -5.86 12.61
N GLU A 201 2.28 -6.96 11.86
CA GLU A 201 1.98 -6.98 10.43
C GLU A 201 0.50 -6.68 10.13
N LEU A 202 -0.41 -7.09 11.01
CA LEU A 202 -1.83 -6.75 10.88
C LEU A 202 -2.07 -5.26 11.16
N ALA A 203 -1.35 -4.66 12.11
CA ALA A 203 -1.39 -3.22 12.36
C ALA A 203 -0.83 -2.41 11.17
N ALA A 204 0.30 -2.86 10.60
CA ALA A 204 0.90 -2.28 9.41
C ALA A 204 -0.07 -2.37 8.21
N LEU A 205 -0.64 -3.55 7.94
CA LEU A 205 -1.63 -3.76 6.89
C LEU A 205 -2.86 -2.86 7.06
N TYR A 206 -3.44 -2.79 8.25
CA TYR A 206 -4.62 -1.97 8.51
C TYR A 206 -4.34 -0.48 8.29
N THR A 207 -3.18 0.00 8.73
CA THR A 207 -2.75 1.38 8.48
C THR A 207 -2.57 1.63 6.99
N ARG A 208 -1.87 0.73 6.29
CA ARG A 208 -1.53 0.82 4.87
C ARG A 208 -2.76 0.81 3.95
N TYR A 209 -3.78 0.05 4.34
CA TYR A 209 -5.05 -0.03 3.61
C TYR A 209 -6.15 0.90 4.14
N ASN A 210 -5.80 1.79 5.08
CA ASN A 210 -6.73 2.74 5.70
C ASN A 210 -7.99 2.05 6.26
N ILE A 211 -7.77 0.90 6.91
CA ILE A 211 -8.78 0.12 7.60
C ILE A 211 -8.86 0.63 9.05
N ASP A 212 -10.05 0.59 9.64
CA ASP A 212 -10.27 0.99 11.03
C ASP A 212 -9.39 0.16 12.00
N MET A 213 -8.38 0.81 12.57
CA MET A 213 -7.43 0.20 13.51
C MET A 213 -8.10 -0.28 14.81
N THR A 214 -9.30 0.22 15.15
CA THR A 214 -10.00 -0.21 16.37
C THR A 214 -10.50 -1.66 16.29
N GLU A 215 -10.66 -2.23 15.09
CA GLU A 215 -11.00 -3.64 14.89
C GLU A 215 -9.89 -4.57 15.39
N LEU A 216 -8.64 -4.09 15.52
CA LEU A 216 -7.51 -4.87 16.04
C LEU A 216 -7.54 -5.05 17.56
N ARG A 217 -8.44 -4.36 18.29
CA ARG A 217 -8.56 -4.50 19.76
C ARG A 217 -8.77 -5.95 20.20
N VAL A 218 -9.41 -6.77 19.36
CA VAL A 218 -9.69 -8.18 19.66
C VAL A 218 -8.41 -9.01 19.76
N LEU A 219 -7.28 -8.58 19.18
CA LEU A 219 -5.99 -9.26 19.33
C LEU A 219 -5.46 -9.25 20.78
N ASN A 220 -6.03 -8.40 21.65
CA ASN A 220 -5.71 -8.37 23.08
C ASN A 220 -6.27 -9.56 23.88
N SER A 221 -6.86 -10.57 23.24
CA SER A 221 -7.44 -11.74 23.93
C SER A 221 -6.53 -12.98 23.97
N GLY A 222 -5.42 -13.01 23.21
CA GLY A 222 -4.51 -14.17 23.14
C GLY A 222 -3.25 -14.06 23.98
N ASN A 223 -2.36 -15.03 23.85
CA ASN A 223 -1.06 -15.10 24.54
C ASN A 223 -0.20 -13.83 24.35
N PHE A 224 -0.33 -13.17 23.20
CA PHE A 224 0.41 -11.94 22.88
C PHE A 224 -0.34 -10.65 23.23
N GLY A 225 -1.52 -10.72 23.86
CA GLY A 225 -2.33 -9.56 24.20
C GLY A 225 -1.56 -8.48 24.96
N PRO A 226 -0.88 -8.80 26.09
CA PRO A 226 -0.10 -7.82 26.83
C PRO A 226 1.01 -7.14 26.02
N TRP A 227 1.62 -7.87 25.08
CA TRP A 227 2.62 -7.31 24.16
C TRP A 227 1.98 -6.37 23.14
N PHE A 228 0.87 -6.79 22.53
CA PHE A 228 0.19 -6.03 21.48
C PHE A 228 -0.46 -4.74 22.01
N SER A 229 -0.93 -4.77 23.26
CA SER A 229 -1.50 -3.62 23.97
C SER A 229 -0.48 -2.76 24.70
N ASP A 230 0.83 -2.98 24.53
CA ASP A 230 1.85 -2.16 25.19
C ASP A 230 1.85 -0.72 24.60
N PRO A 231 1.69 0.33 25.44
CA PRO A 231 1.68 1.73 25.00
C PRO A 231 2.93 2.21 24.27
N LYS A 232 4.04 1.47 24.34
CA LYS A 232 5.28 1.83 23.64
C LYS A 232 5.19 1.67 22.11
N TRP A 233 4.28 0.84 21.63
CA TRP A 233 4.18 0.52 20.20
C TRP A 233 3.44 1.61 19.42
N TRP A 234 3.87 1.85 18.17
CA TRP A 234 3.37 2.95 17.36
C TRP A 234 1.86 2.85 17.07
N TRP A 235 1.32 1.64 16.97
CA TRP A 235 -0.09 1.40 16.71
C TRP A 235 -0.99 1.60 17.93
N HIS A 236 -0.43 1.58 19.16
CA HIS A 236 -1.23 1.50 20.39
C HIS A 236 -2.28 2.61 20.46
N LYS A 237 -1.91 3.85 20.15
CA LYS A 237 -2.83 4.99 20.19
C LYS A 237 -3.98 4.84 19.19
N ALA A 238 -3.71 4.32 17.99
CA ALA A 238 -4.73 4.12 16.97
C ALA A 238 -5.66 2.95 17.30
N VAL A 239 -5.13 1.90 17.94
CA VAL A 239 -5.91 0.72 18.32
C VAL A 239 -6.70 0.96 19.61
N PHE A 240 -6.08 1.44 20.69
CA PHE A 240 -6.66 1.46 22.05
C PHE A 240 -6.98 2.86 22.60
N GLY A 241 -6.54 3.92 21.92
CA GLY A 241 -6.75 5.32 22.35
C GLY A 241 -8.15 5.87 22.13
#